data_AF-A0A841ULZ8-F1
#
_entry.id   AF-A0A841ULZ8-F1
#
_cell.length_a   1.000
_cell.length_b   1.000
_cell.length_c   1.000
_cell.angle_alpha   90.00
_cell.angle_beta   90.00
_cell.angle_gamma   90.00
#
_symmetry.space_group_name_H-M   'P 1'
#
loop_
_entity.id
_entity.type
_entity.pdbx_description
1 polymer ?
#
loop_
_entity_poly.entity_id
_entity_poly.type
_entity_poly.pdbx_seq_one_letter_code
_entity_poly.pdbx_strand_id
1 'polypeptide(L)' 'MNKLKYTIIIQWSEEDNCYLVGFPDFIGQKWRTHGDSYEEAITNGVEVLELSIENYPKVYQDEVA' A
#
# COMPACT_ATOMS: atom_id res chain seq x y z
N MET A 1 12.36 -9.49 -7.65
CA MET A 1 11.36 -8.80 -6.82
C MET A 1 11.91 -8.64 -5.42
N ASN A 2 11.95 -7.41 -4.92
CA ASN A 2 12.24 -7.16 -3.51
C ASN A 2 11.24 -7.93 -2.65
N LYS A 3 11.71 -8.62 -1.61
CA LYS A 3 10.81 -9.23 -0.62
C LYS A 3 10.33 -8.12 0.32
N LEU A 4 9.33 -7.37 -0.14
CA LEU A 4 8.64 -6.38 0.67
C LEU A 4 7.92 -7.10 1.83
N LYS A 5 8.18 -6.67 3.06
CA LYS A 5 7.62 -7.27 4.29
C LYS A 5 6.71 -6.26 4.98
N TYR A 6 5.68 -5.79 4.26
CA TYR A 6 4.69 -4.85 4.77
C TYR A 6 3.33 -5.53 4.91
N THR A 7 2.54 -5.02 5.84
CA THR A 7 1.14 -5.47 5.98
C THR A 7 0.27 -4.74 4.95
N ILE A 8 -0.58 -5.48 4.26
CA ILE A 8 -1.62 -4.92 3.39
C ILE A 8 -2.97 -5.27 4.00
N ILE A 9 -3.81 -4.25 4.22
CA ILE A 9 -5.20 -4.40 4.64
C ILE A 9 -6.07 -4.26 3.41
N ILE A 10 -6.90 -5.27 3.13
CA ILE A 10 -7.95 -5.23 2.11
C ILE A 10 -9.30 -5.27 2.84
N GLN A 11 -10.16 -4.28 2.61
CA GLN A 11 -11.45 -4.14 3.30
C GLN A 11 -12.56 -3.79 2.31
N TRP A 12 -13.67 -4.52 2.33
CA TRP A 12 -14.88 -4.14 1.59
C TRP A 12 -15.46 -2.83 2.12
N SER A 13 -15.81 -1.91 1.21
CA SER A 13 -16.53 -0.68 1.50
C SER A 13 -17.93 -0.77 0.91
N GLU A 14 -18.96 -0.70 1.77
CA GLU A 14 -20.35 -0.62 1.31
C GLU A 14 -20.65 0.73 0.64
N GLU A 15 -19.94 1.80 1.03
CA GLU A 15 -20.14 3.15 0.47
C GLU A 15 -19.56 3.26 -0.94
N ASP A 16 -18.38 2.69 -1.16
CA ASP A 16 -17.67 2.75 -2.45
C ASP A 16 -17.97 1.54 -3.35
N ASN A 17 -18.63 0.50 -2.83
CA ASN A 17 -18.91 -0.76 -3.50
C ASN A 17 -17.65 -1.41 -4.14
N CYS A 18 -16.53 -1.35 -3.42
CA CYS A 18 -15.25 -1.94 -3.82
C CYS A 18 -14.41 -2.31 -2.60
N TYR A 19 -13.30 -3.01 -2.82
CA TYR A 19 -12.29 -3.27 -1.80
C TYR A 19 -11.31 -2.10 -1.72
N LEU A 20 -11.22 -1.49 -0.54
CA LEU A 20 -10.22 -0.49 -0.21
C LEU A 20 -8.94 -1.16 0.28
N VAL A 21 -7.80 -0.57 -0.07
CA VAL A 21 -6.47 -1.09 0.26
C VAL A 21 -5.70 -0.06 1.08
N GLY A 22 -5.16 -0.48 2.23
CA GLY A 22 -4.41 0.39 3.14
C GLY A 22 -3.16 -0.27 3.70
N PHE A 23 -2.22 0.56 4.17
CA PHE A 23 -0.96 0.11 4.75
C PHE A 23 -0.80 0.69 6.16
N PRO A 24 -0.91 -0.13 7.23
CA PRO A 24 -0.87 0.37 8.61
C PRO A 24 0.48 0.99 9.00
N ASP A 25 1.56 0.61 8.30
CA ASP A 25 2.91 1.11 8.52
C ASP A 25 3.11 2.54 8.00
N PHE A 26 2.18 3.05 7.17
CA PHE A 26 2.29 4.36 6.53
C PHE A 26 1.32 5.36 7.17
N ILE A 27 1.87 6.41 7.78
CA ILE A 27 1.10 7.49 8.38
C ILE A 27 0.39 8.30 7.27
N GLY A 28 -0.82 8.78 7.54
CA GLY A 28 -1.58 9.67 6.64
C GLY A 28 -2.91 9.04 6.20
N GLN A 29 -3.21 9.14 4.91
CA GLN A 29 -4.44 8.59 4.34
C GLN A 29 -4.50 7.08 4.55
N LYS A 30 -5.58 6.62 5.21
CA LYS A 30 -5.81 5.21 5.57
C LYS A 30 -5.87 4.31 4.33
N TRP A 31 -6.63 4.75 3.32
CA TRP A 31 -6.84 4.02 2.07
C TRP A 31 -6.01 4.64 0.95
N ARG A 32 -5.23 3.82 0.26
CA ARG A 32 -4.24 4.24 -0.74
C ARG A 32 -4.66 3.92 -2.16
N THR A 33 -5.46 2.87 -2.34
CA THR A 33 -6.04 2.45 -3.62
C THR A 33 -7.25 1.55 -3.37
N HIS A 34 -7.84 1.03 -4.43
CA HIS A 34 -9.00 0.14 -4.39
C HIS A 34 -8.95 -0.92 -5.49
N GLY A 35 -9.91 -1.85 -5.49
CA GLY A 35 -10.18 -2.79 -6.58
C GLY A 35 -11.55 -3.45 -6.43
N ASP A 36 -12.12 -3.94 -7.53
CA ASP A 36 -13.46 -4.54 -7.55
C ASP A 36 -13.45 -6.03 -7.17
N SER A 37 -12.27 -6.66 -7.21
CA SER A 37 -12.03 -8.01 -6.70
C SER A 37 -10.85 -8.06 -5.73
N TYR A 38 -10.68 -9.19 -5.05
CA TYR A 38 -9.49 -9.41 -4.22
C TYR A 38 -8.20 -9.35 -5.03
N GLU A 39 -8.19 -9.93 -6.24
CA GLU A 39 -7.05 -9.96 -7.15
C GLU A 39 -6.68 -8.56 -7.65
N GLU A 40 -7.67 -7.75 -8.03
CA GLU A 40 -7.43 -6.38 -8.45
C GLU A 40 -6.92 -5.53 -7.28
N ALA A 41 -7.56 -5.64 -6.12
CA ALA A 41 -7.16 -4.91 -4.91
C ALA A 41 -5.71 -5.22 -4.50
N ILE A 42 -5.30 -6.50 -4.48
CA ILE A 42 -3.91 -6.83 -4.13
C ILE A 42 -2.93 -6.38 -5.21
N THR A 43 -3.30 -6.46 -6.50
CA THR A 43 -2.44 -6.02 -7.61
C THR A 43 -2.19 -4.51 -7.51
N ASN A 44 -3.25 -3.71 -7.42
CA ASN A 44 -3.16 -2.26 -7.25
C ASN A 44 -2.43 -1.90 -5.94
N GLY A 45 -2.67 -2.66 -4.88
CA GLY A 45 -2.01 -2.48 -3.58
C GLY A 45 -0.50 -2.65 -3.63
N VAL A 46 -0.01 -3.67 -4.33
CA VAL A 46 1.43 -3.91 -4.49
C VAL A 46 2.07 -2.78 -5.31
N GLU A 47 1.44 -2.35 -6.40
CA GLU A 47 1.94 -1.26 -7.24
C GLU A 47 2.07 0.05 -6.45
N VAL A 48 1.03 0.42 -5.69
CA VAL A 48 1.06 1.65 -4.87
C VAL A 48 2.04 1.53 -3.70
N LEU A 49 2.23 0.34 -3.12
CA LEU A 49 3.23 0.10 -2.09
C LEU A 49 4.66 0.30 -2.65
N GLU A 50 4.96 -0.24 -3.82
CA GLU A 50 6.26 -0.07 -4.49
C GLU A 50 6.53 1.42 -4.75
N LEU A 51 5.57 2.15 -5.34
CA LEU A 51 5.68 3.59 -5.55
C LEU A 51 5.82 4.37 -4.23
N SER A 52 5.13 3.95 -3.17
CA SER A 52 5.20 4.61 -1.85
C SER A 52 6.57 4.45 -1.20
N ILE A 53 7.24 3.31 -1.41
CA ILE A 53 8.58 3.06 -0.88
C ILE A 53 9.64 3.81 -1.69
N GLU A 54 9.51 3.87 -3.02
CA GLU A 54 10.43 4.62 -3.88
C GLU A 54 10.41 6.13 -3.57
N ASN A 55 9.25 6.65 -3.17
CA ASN A 55 9.06 8.06 -2.83
C ASN A 55 9.18 8.36 -1.33
N TYR A 56 9.33 7.36 -0.46
CA TYR A 56 9.59 7.59 0.96
C TYR A 56 10.97 8.26 1.06
N PRO A 57 11.12 9.39 1.78
CA PRO A 57 12.37 10.14 1.77
C PRO A 57 13.54 9.20 2.08
N LYS A 58 14.53 9.15 1.19
CA LYS A 58 15.81 8.45 1.39
C LYS A 58 16.59 8.90 2.64
N VAL A 59 16.02 9.79 3.45
CA VAL A 59 16.56 10.38 4.68
C VAL A 59 17.01 9.32 5.69
N TYR A 60 16.44 8.10 5.66
CA TYR A 60 16.85 7.01 6.56
C TYR A 60 17.74 5.93 5.92
N GLN A 61 18.07 6.02 4.63
CA GLN A 61 18.95 5.05 3.97
C GLN A 61 20.43 5.48 3.95
N ASP A 62 20.72 6.78 4.15
CA ASP A 62 22.09 7.31 4.15
C ASP A 62 22.74 7.38 5.55
N GLU A 63 22.04 7.02 6.63
CA GLU A 63 22.61 7.01 8.01
C GLU A 63 23.20 5.65 8.44
N VAL A 64 23.23 4.67 7.54
CA VAL A 64 23.89 3.37 7.78
C VAL A 64 24.86 3.04 6.64
N ALA A 65 25.88 3.90 6.48
CA ALA A 65 27.09 3.62 5.72
C ALA A 65 28.32 3.67 6.64
#